data_AF-A0A2R2IT49-F1
#
_entry.id   AF-A0A2R2IT49-F1
#
_cell.length_a   1.000
_cell.length_b   1.000
_cell.length_c   1.000
_cell.angle_alpha   90.00
_cell.angle_beta   90.00
_cell.angle_gamma   90.00
#
_symmetry.space_group_name_H-M   'P 1'
#
loop_
_entity.id
_entity.type
_entity.pdbx_description
1 polymer ?
#
loop_
_entity_poly.entity_id
_entity_poly.type
_entity_poly.pdbx_seq_one_letter_code
_entity_poly.pdbx_strand_id
1 'polypeptide(L)'
;MDYEAAVAINLAMIELKPEWNLALMWKVLSNDPRDGWVVCQDLACFASNHLGPSGDKFGRDGLLYWVRHWARRDGSSREAAWKFGHGYDTHQRYYRETVEPLLSGWFIAAKGKLEPVIACYFENLVEAA
;
A
#
# COMPACT_ATOMS: atom_id res chain seq x y z
N MET A 1 -26.31 11.35 11.02
CA MET A 1 -26.11 10.25 10.08
C MET A 1 -24.65 10.19 9.61
N ASP A 2 -24.07 11.27 9.08
CA ASP A 2 -22.68 11.27 8.59
C ASP A 2 -21.62 11.10 9.71
N TYR A 3 -21.87 11.68 10.89
CA TYR A 3 -20.94 11.60 12.03
C TYR A 3 -20.76 10.17 12.58
N GLU A 4 -21.85 9.41 12.72
CA GLU A 4 -21.79 8.04 13.26
C GLU A 4 -21.06 7.09 12.31
N ALA A 5 -21.31 7.22 11.00
CA ALA A 5 -20.59 6.48 9.97
C ALA A 5 -19.09 6.83 9.99
N ALA A 6 -18.75 8.13 10.07
CA ALA A 6 -17.36 8.58 10.15
C ALA A 6 -16.64 8.06 11.41
N VAL A 7 -17.32 8.05 12.57
CA VAL A 7 -16.77 7.48 13.81
C VAL A 7 -16.55 5.98 13.67
N ALA A 8 -17.53 5.24 13.14
CA ALA A 8 -17.42 3.79 12.97
C ALA A 8 -16.29 3.40 12.01
N ILE A 9 -16.16 4.11 10.87
CA ILE A 9 -15.07 3.91 9.92
C ILE A 9 -13.72 4.22 10.57
N ASN A 10 -13.60 5.32 11.32
CA ASN A 10 -12.36 5.66 12.02
C ASN A 10 -11.98 4.61 13.06
N LEU A 11 -12.94 4.09 13.84
CA LEU A 11 -12.69 3.02 14.80
C LEU A 11 -12.20 1.75 14.09
N ALA A 12 -12.84 1.38 12.98
CA ALA A 12 -12.42 0.23 12.18
C ALA A 12 -11.02 0.42 11.57
N MET A 13 -10.66 1.65 11.18
CA MET A 13 -9.30 1.97 10.71
C MET A 13 -8.24 1.84 11.81
N ILE A 14 -8.58 2.21 13.05
CA ILE A 14 -7.66 2.09 14.21
C ILE A 14 -7.36 0.62 14.53
N GLU A 15 -8.30 -0.29 14.29
CA GLU A 15 -8.11 -1.73 14.51
C GLU A 15 -7.28 -2.43 13.41
N LEU A 16 -6.99 -1.75 12.30
CA LEU A 16 -6.15 -2.30 11.25
C LEU A 16 -4.72 -2.51 11.75
N LYS A 17 -4.09 -3.58 11.27
CA LYS A 17 -2.65 -3.74 11.45
C LYS A 17 -1.92 -2.55 10.82
N PRO A 18 -0.79 -2.08 11.40
CA PRO A 18 -0.07 -0.91 10.89
C PRO A 18 0.28 -1.01 9.41
N GLU A 19 0.77 -2.17 8.95
CA GLU A 19 1.15 -2.39 7.56
C GLU A 19 -0.04 -2.39 6.59
N TRP A 20 -1.22 -2.81 7.06
CA TRP A 20 -2.47 -2.76 6.27
C TRP A 20 -2.97 -1.31 6.17
N ASN A 21 -2.94 -0.58 7.27
CA ASN A 21 -3.32 0.83 7.29
C ASN A 21 -2.39 1.69 6.40
N LEU A 22 -1.07 1.47 6.49
CA LEU A 22 -0.09 2.18 5.64
C LEU A 22 -0.28 1.87 4.15
N ALA A 23 -0.57 0.62 3.78
CA ALA A 23 -0.87 0.25 2.40
C ALA A 23 -2.14 0.97 1.87
N LEU A 24 -3.19 1.06 2.71
CA LEU A 24 -4.40 1.82 2.40
C LEU A 24 -4.12 3.31 2.26
N MET A 25 -3.45 3.92 3.25
CA MET A 25 -3.10 5.34 3.23
C MET A 25 -2.24 5.70 2.02
N TRP A 26 -1.25 4.87 1.66
CA TRP A 26 -0.41 5.14 0.50
C TRP A 26 -1.20 5.11 -0.81
N LYS A 27 -2.20 4.22 -0.95
CA LYS A 27 -3.08 4.22 -2.12
C LYS A 27 -3.87 5.53 -2.24
N VAL A 28 -4.31 6.11 -1.12
CA VAL A 28 -5.05 7.37 -1.10
C VAL A 28 -4.12 8.57 -1.33
N LEU A 29 -3.00 8.63 -0.61
CA LEU A 29 -2.08 9.77 -0.58
C LEU A 29 -0.96 9.69 -1.63
N SER A 30 -1.05 8.77 -2.58
CA SER A 30 0.03 8.50 -3.56
C SER A 30 0.46 9.72 -4.38
N ASN A 31 -0.42 10.72 -4.54
CA ASN A 31 -0.16 11.97 -5.25
C ASN A 31 0.02 13.18 -4.32
N ASP A 32 -0.09 12.99 -3.00
CA ASP A 32 0.13 14.05 -2.03
C ASP A 32 1.63 14.19 -1.72
N PRO A 33 2.26 15.33 -2.06
CA PRO A 33 3.69 15.53 -1.84
C PRO A 33 4.06 15.81 -0.38
N ARG A 34 3.11 16.19 0.48
CA ARG A 34 3.34 16.52 1.89
C ARG A 34 3.29 15.28 2.75
N ASP A 35 2.18 14.55 2.69
CA ASP A 35 1.92 13.43 3.59
C ASP A 35 2.23 12.08 2.95
N GLY A 36 2.08 11.97 1.62
CA GLY A 36 2.26 10.72 0.90
C GLY A 36 3.67 10.15 1.02
N TRP A 37 4.70 10.99 0.98
CA TRP A 37 6.08 10.51 1.01
C TRP A 37 6.45 9.83 2.33
N VAL A 38 6.01 10.37 3.47
CA VAL A 38 6.24 9.78 4.79
C VAL A 38 5.59 8.40 4.87
N VAL A 39 4.33 8.29 4.43
CA VAL A 39 3.62 7.00 4.38
C VAL A 39 4.33 5.99 3.48
N CYS A 40 4.83 6.42 2.32
CA CYS A 40 5.63 5.57 1.43
C CYS A 40 6.90 5.06 2.12
N GLN A 41 7.60 5.91 2.88
CA GLN A 41 8.79 5.54 3.63
C GLN A 41 8.49 4.53 4.74
N ASP A 42 7.46 4.77 5.53
CA ASP A 42 7.06 3.86 6.61
C ASP A 42 6.59 2.52 6.04
N LEU A 43 5.78 2.53 4.98
CA LEU A 43 5.33 1.32 4.31
C LEU A 43 6.51 0.49 3.78
N ALA A 44 7.50 1.13 3.17
CA ALA A 44 8.71 0.44 2.75
C ALA A 44 9.48 -0.14 3.95
N CYS A 45 9.46 0.51 5.13
CA CYS A 45 10.12 -0.01 6.33
C CYS A 45 9.46 -1.31 6.80
N PHE A 46 8.13 -1.31 6.89
CA PHE A 46 7.34 -2.51 7.19
C PHE A 46 7.55 -3.61 6.15
N ALA A 47 7.59 -3.27 4.86
CA ALA A 47 7.84 -4.22 3.78
C ALA A 47 9.22 -4.86 3.91
N SER A 48 10.27 -4.09 4.16
CA SER A 48 11.63 -4.65 4.34
C SER A 48 11.66 -5.67 5.48
N ASN A 49 11.11 -5.31 6.65
CA ASN A 49 11.06 -6.21 7.81
C ASN A 49 10.29 -7.51 7.54
N HIS A 50 9.18 -7.44 6.81
CA HIS A 50 8.38 -8.64 6.48
C HIS A 50 9.01 -9.52 5.41
N LEU A 51 9.73 -8.92 4.46
CA LEU A 51 10.44 -9.65 3.39
C LEU A 51 11.77 -10.25 3.87
N GLY A 52 12.23 -9.87 5.08
CA GLY A 52 13.44 -10.38 5.69
C GLY A 52 14.69 -10.03 4.87
N PRO A 53 15.67 -10.96 4.71
CA PRO A 53 16.92 -10.70 4.01
C PRO A 53 16.76 -10.25 2.53
N SER A 54 15.59 -10.51 1.92
CA SER A 54 15.28 -10.08 0.55
C SER A 54 14.57 -8.73 0.48
N GLY A 55 14.23 -8.12 1.62
CA GLY A 55 13.49 -6.86 1.70
C GLY A 55 14.19 -5.69 1.05
N ASP A 56 15.50 -5.56 1.25
CA ASP A 56 16.32 -4.50 0.66
C ASP A 56 17.29 -5.07 -0.41
N LYS A 57 16.80 -5.98 -1.25
CA LYS A 57 17.61 -6.66 -2.28
C LYS A 57 18.41 -5.70 -3.17
N PHE A 58 17.83 -4.54 -3.49
CA PHE A 58 18.45 -3.49 -4.30
C PHE A 58 18.75 -2.23 -3.47
N GLY A 59 18.94 -2.41 -2.17
CA GLY A 59 19.03 -1.33 -1.20
C GLY A 59 17.69 -0.67 -0.89
N ARG A 60 17.72 0.21 0.12
CA ARG A 60 16.54 0.90 0.64
C ARG A 60 15.82 1.72 -0.43
N ASP A 61 16.57 2.44 -1.26
CA ASP A 61 16.03 3.27 -2.33
C ASP A 61 15.37 2.43 -3.45
N GLY A 62 15.89 1.23 -3.69
CA GLY A 62 15.29 0.28 -4.62
C GLY A 62 13.93 -0.23 -4.13
N LEU A 63 13.80 -0.53 -2.83
CA LEU A 63 12.51 -0.91 -2.25
C LEU A 63 11.52 0.26 -2.26
N LEU A 64 11.97 1.47 -1.88
CA LEU A 64 11.16 2.69 -1.95
C LEU A 64 10.62 2.95 -3.35
N TYR A 65 11.46 2.75 -4.38
CA TYR A 65 11.04 2.84 -5.77
C TYR A 65 9.89 1.88 -6.09
N TRP A 66 9.97 0.62 -5.64
CA TRP A 66 8.92 -0.37 -5.90
C TRP A 66 7.63 -0.14 -5.11
N VAL A 67 7.72 0.33 -3.86
CA VAL A 67 6.56 0.74 -3.07
C VAL A 67 5.85 1.92 -3.74
N ARG A 68 6.60 2.88 -4.28
CA ARG A 68 6.05 3.99 -5.04
C ARG A 68 5.38 3.53 -6.33
N HIS A 69 6.08 2.71 -7.11
CA HIS A 69 5.58 2.12 -8.36
C HIS A 69 4.28 1.34 -8.15
N TRP A 70 4.14 0.61 -7.03
CA TRP A 70 2.92 -0.15 -6.72
C TRP A 70 1.66 0.72 -6.59
N ALA A 71 1.77 1.93 -6.03
CA ALA A 71 0.62 2.82 -5.90
C ALA A 71 0.38 3.65 -7.16
N ARG A 72 1.43 4.28 -7.69
CA ARG A 72 1.34 5.27 -8.78
C ARG A 72 1.43 4.67 -10.18
N ARG A 73 1.90 3.42 -10.29
CA ARG A 73 2.26 2.75 -11.55
C ARG A 73 3.28 3.57 -12.38
N ASP A 74 4.12 4.35 -11.70
CA ASP A 74 5.15 5.18 -12.33
C ASP A 74 6.51 4.48 -12.41
N GLY A 75 7.26 4.74 -13.48
CA GLY A 75 8.54 4.09 -13.74
C GLY A 75 8.41 2.66 -14.31
N SER A 76 9.56 2.02 -14.54
CA SER A 76 9.64 0.68 -15.14
C SER A 76 10.78 -0.17 -14.58
N SER A 77 10.77 -1.48 -14.84
CA SER A 77 11.89 -2.36 -14.49
C SER A 77 13.16 -2.07 -15.28
N ARG A 78 13.06 -1.44 -16.47
CA ARG A 78 14.24 -0.99 -17.23
C ARG A 78 14.90 0.20 -16.55
N GLU A 79 14.09 1.15 -16.10
CA GLU A 79 14.56 2.31 -15.33
C GLU A 79 15.17 1.87 -14.00
N ALA A 80 14.54 0.93 -13.29
CA ALA A 80 15.07 0.39 -12.03
C ALA A 80 16.41 -0.32 -12.23
N ALA A 81 16.53 -1.13 -13.30
CA ALA A 81 17.78 -1.79 -13.68
C ALA A 81 18.90 -0.77 -13.96
N TRP A 82 18.59 0.33 -14.64
CA TRP A 82 19.55 1.40 -14.88
C TRP A 82 19.96 2.13 -13.59
N LYS A 83 19.01 2.42 -12.69
CA LYS A 83 19.27 3.18 -11.44
C LYS A 83 19.97 2.36 -10.36
N PHE A 84 19.57 1.11 -10.19
CA PHE A 84 19.96 0.28 -9.04
C PHE A 84 20.80 -0.94 -9.45
N GLY A 85 21.20 -1.01 -10.72
CA GLY A 85 21.93 -2.14 -11.29
C GLY A 85 21.06 -3.38 -11.49
N HIS A 86 21.69 -4.47 -11.95
CA HIS A 86 21.06 -5.72 -12.37
C HIS A 86 20.23 -5.62 -13.67
N GLY A 87 19.81 -6.78 -14.18
CA GLY A 87 19.02 -6.88 -15.41
C GLY A 87 17.54 -6.58 -15.21
N TYR A 88 16.88 -6.20 -16.30
CA TYR A 88 15.42 -5.98 -16.37
C TYR A 88 14.62 -7.13 -15.73
N ASP A 89 14.91 -8.38 -16.11
CA ASP A 89 14.19 -9.56 -15.62
C ASP A 89 14.34 -9.74 -14.10
N THR A 90 15.50 -9.36 -13.55
CA THR A 90 15.77 -9.49 -12.11
C THR A 90 14.89 -8.53 -11.31
N HIS A 91 14.74 -7.29 -11.80
CA HIS A 91 13.87 -6.27 -11.22
C HIS A 91 12.39 -6.60 -11.41
N GLN A 92 12.00 -7.03 -12.62
CA GLN A 92 10.63 -7.42 -12.92
C GLN A 92 10.19 -8.58 -12.00
N ARG A 93 11.03 -9.62 -11.88
CA ARG A 93 10.74 -10.77 -11.03
C ARG A 93 10.60 -10.36 -9.56
N TYR A 94 11.56 -9.60 -9.05
CA TYR A 94 11.50 -9.10 -7.67
C TYR A 94 10.23 -8.30 -7.38
N TYR A 95 9.86 -7.39 -8.29
CA TYR A 95 8.62 -6.64 -8.14
C TYR A 95 7.38 -7.55 -8.16
N ARG A 96 7.23 -8.39 -9.19
CA ARG A 96 6.01 -9.19 -9.41
C ARG A 96 5.82 -10.33 -8.40
N GLU A 97 6.91 -10.95 -7.96
CA GLU A 97 6.85 -12.14 -7.11
C GLU A 97 7.04 -11.82 -5.62
N THR A 98 7.60 -10.65 -5.28
CA THR A 98 7.96 -10.31 -3.89
C THR A 98 7.24 -9.06 -3.40
N VAL A 99 7.43 -7.92 -4.06
CA VAL A 99 6.92 -6.64 -3.56
C VAL A 99 5.42 -6.47 -3.82
N GLU A 100 4.97 -6.65 -5.07
CA GLU A 100 3.57 -6.46 -5.46
C GLU A 100 2.61 -7.39 -4.70
N PRO A 101 2.89 -8.70 -4.52
CA PRO A 101 2.01 -9.60 -3.78
C PRO A 101 1.85 -9.19 -2.32
N LEU A 102 2.95 -8.81 -1.65
CA LEU A 102 2.91 -8.40 -0.24
C LEU A 102 2.05 -7.16 -0.05
N LEU A 103 2.34 -6.09 -0.78
CA LEU A 103 1.62 -4.82 -0.65
C LEU A 103 0.15 -4.95 -1.07
N SER A 104 -0.12 -5.71 -2.13
CA SER A 104 -1.49 -5.97 -2.58
C SER A 104 -2.26 -6.81 -1.55
N GLY A 105 -1.61 -7.79 -0.92
CA GLY A 105 -2.21 -8.58 0.16
C GLY A 105 -2.61 -7.72 1.36
N TRP A 106 -1.73 -6.81 1.78
CA TRP A 106 -2.04 -5.85 2.85
C TRP A 106 -3.18 -4.91 2.52
N PHE A 107 -3.20 -4.37 1.29
CA PHE A 107 -4.28 -3.50 0.84
C PHE A 107 -5.63 -4.25 0.77
N ILE A 108 -5.64 -5.47 0.25
CA ILE A 108 -6.85 -6.31 0.19
C ILE A 108 -7.35 -6.63 1.61
N ALA A 109 -6.44 -6.97 2.53
CA ALA A 109 -6.81 -7.23 3.92
C ALA A 109 -7.41 -6.00 4.61
N ALA A 110 -6.84 -4.81 4.38
CA ALA A 110 -7.40 -3.54 4.87
C ALA A 110 -8.82 -3.32 4.33
N LYS A 111 -9.01 -3.46 3.01
CA LYS A 111 -10.33 -3.33 2.37
C LYS A 111 -11.35 -4.31 2.94
N GLY A 112 -11.01 -5.59 3.04
CA GLY A 112 -11.93 -6.62 3.55
C GLY A 112 -12.36 -6.39 5.01
N LYS A 113 -11.58 -5.64 5.79
CA LYS A 113 -11.95 -5.23 7.15
C LYS A 113 -12.86 -4.00 7.18
N LEU A 114 -12.70 -3.07 6.24
CA LEU A 114 -13.47 -1.83 6.19
C LEU A 114 -14.79 -1.96 5.42
N GLU A 115 -14.83 -2.78 4.37
CA GLU A 115 -16.01 -2.94 3.50
C GLU A 115 -17.29 -3.29 4.27
N PRO A 116 -17.32 -4.23 5.23
CA PRO A 116 -18.54 -4.53 5.98
C PRO A 116 -19.04 -3.35 6.83
N VAL A 117 -18.11 -2.56 7.37
CA VAL A 117 -18.46 -1.37 8.17
C VAL A 117 -19.06 -0.31 7.26
N ILE A 118 -18.44 -0.04 6.11
CA ILE A 118 -18.95 0.91 5.12
C ILE A 118 -20.33 0.47 4.61
N ALA A 119 -20.49 -0.80 4.24
CA ALA A 119 -21.76 -1.36 3.75
C ALA A 119 -22.90 -1.17 4.77
N CYS A 120 -22.65 -1.44 6.05
CA CYS A 120 -23.63 -1.26 7.12
C CYS A 120 -24.21 0.17 7.19
N TYR A 121 -23.42 1.19 6.90
CA TYR A 121 -23.87 2.58 6.99
C TYR A 121 -24.30 3.18 5.64
N PHE A 122 -23.81 2.67 4.51
CA PHE A 122 -24.04 3.26 3.19
C PHE A 122 -24.95 2.44 2.26
N GLU A 123 -25.06 1.12 2.40
CA GLU A 123 -26.00 0.32 1.58
C GLU A 123 -27.45 0.48 2.09
N ASN A 124 -27.64 0.70 3.38
CA ASN A 124 -28.94 1.05 3.98
C ASN A 124 -29.54 2.36 3.42
N LEU A 125 -28.76 3.20 2.74
CA LEU A 125 -29.22 4.42 2.08
C LEU A 125 -29.72 4.19 0.65
N VAL A 126 -29.28 3.12 -0.02
CA VAL A 126 -29.64 2.83 -1.43
C VAL A 126 -30.99 2.13 -1.51
N GLU A 127 -31.39 1.35 -0.50
CA GLU A 127 -32.72 0.72 -0.46
C GLU A 127 -33.85 1.66 0.01
N ALA A 128 -33.50 2.84 0.56
CA ALA A 128 -34.44 3.82 1.09
C ALA A 128 -34.71 5.02 0.16
N ALA A 129 -34.09 5.05 -1.04
CA ALA A 129 -34.20 6.12 -2.03
C ALA A 129 -34.90 5.63 -3.31
#